data_AF-A0A926C664-F1
#
_entry.id   AF-A0A926C664-F1
#
_cell.length_a   1.000
_cell.length_b   1.000
_cell.length_c   1.000
_cell.angle_alpha   90.00
_cell.angle_beta   90.00
_cell.angle_gamma   90.00
#
_symmetry.space_group_name_H-M   'P 1'
#
loop_
_entity.id
_entity.type
_entity.pdbx_description
1 polymer ?
#
loop_
_entity_poly.entity_id
_entity_poly.type
_entity_poly.pdbx_seq_one_letter_code
_entity_poly.pdbx_strand_id
1 'polypeptide(L)'
;MKNILRLITLLAVSLAHSAWAQGQGQDVKIPISVLPVNDTTAHGKLMVTRLQQAVSKTGISEYESYNFVLYPKINVLSHELTTSAPTMTVVNLEVTLIVANGYRSKSIIFGSETFSLKGIGRSEEKAMLEAARSLRPDDTRLQKFIIDSRQSIVNYFAANCESILSEAELMAREASLAVAREQITDKAITAEIQFSRAINLLYNIRSANYNCYKTSISKVNQILNKYDEFSCALYLGRAKNHWAARQIDQTVSYLNKIPPSKQCRAEVDKLLAQMDSYQETTTNQELKQEIRVLRERERASRDMLETIMDGQKRETQTLRDARRQETIINVLGPPVHSTTR
;
A
#
# COMPACT_ATOMS: atom_id res chain seq x y z
N MET A 1 48.67 15.86 -44.60
CA MET A 1 48.28 15.58 -43.20
C MET A 1 47.20 16.51 -42.64
N LYS A 2 47.08 17.80 -43.04
CA LYS A 2 46.01 18.71 -42.56
C LYS A 2 44.58 18.38 -43.04
N ASN A 3 44.43 17.64 -44.15
CA ASN A 3 43.10 17.34 -44.72
C ASN A 3 42.48 16.02 -44.21
N ILE A 4 43.27 15.13 -43.59
CA ILE A 4 42.76 13.90 -42.97
C ILE A 4 42.25 14.19 -41.55
N LEU A 5 42.87 15.17 -40.85
CA LEU A 5 42.45 15.58 -39.51
C LEU A 5 41.08 16.27 -39.48
N ARG A 6 40.68 16.96 -40.57
CA ARG A 6 39.36 17.60 -40.68
C ARG A 6 38.22 16.61 -40.93
N LEU A 7 38.49 15.46 -41.55
CA LEU A 7 37.47 14.44 -41.82
C LEU A 7 37.08 13.66 -40.56
N ILE A 8 38.02 13.47 -39.63
CA ILE A 8 37.78 12.76 -38.36
C ILE A 8 37.01 13.65 -37.37
N THR A 9 37.20 14.98 -37.40
CA THR A 9 36.42 15.91 -36.58
C THR A 9 34.98 16.10 -37.03
N LEU A 10 34.66 15.85 -38.31
CA LEU A 10 33.28 15.95 -38.83
C LEU A 10 32.46 14.66 -38.64
N LEU A 11 33.12 13.51 -38.44
CA LEU A 11 32.45 12.24 -38.10
C LEU A 11 32.18 12.08 -36.59
N ALA A 12 32.85 12.84 -35.73
CA ALA A 12 32.67 12.78 -34.27
C ALA A 12 31.53 13.67 -33.75
N VAL A 13 31.05 14.65 -34.55
CA VAL A 13 29.98 15.58 -34.14
C VAL A 13 28.58 15.07 -34.52
N SER A 14 28.47 14.10 -35.44
CA SER A 14 27.20 13.46 -35.80
C SER A 14 26.81 12.28 -34.90
N LEU A 15 27.64 11.88 -33.93
CA LEU A 15 27.34 10.82 -32.95
C LEU A 15 26.94 11.34 -31.56
N ALA A 16 26.80 12.65 -31.36
CA ALA A 16 26.41 13.25 -30.07
C ALA A 16 24.93 13.67 -29.97
N HIS A 17 24.09 13.38 -30.97
CA HIS A 17 22.67 13.79 -30.99
C HIS A 17 21.66 12.65 -30.82
N SER A 18 21.96 11.64 -30.00
CA SER A 18 20.97 10.63 -29.61
C SER A 18 21.02 10.32 -28.12
N ALA A 19 20.72 11.30 -27.28
CA ALA A 19 20.44 11.05 -25.86
C ALA A 19 19.58 12.12 -25.17
N TRP A 20 18.65 12.76 -25.89
CA TRP A 20 17.54 13.49 -25.26
C TRP A 20 16.26 13.25 -26.07
N ALA A 21 15.93 11.98 -26.30
CA ALA A 21 14.52 11.65 -26.39
C ALA A 21 13.99 11.77 -24.96
N GLN A 22 13.41 12.93 -24.61
CA GLN A 22 12.52 13.01 -23.46
C GLN A 22 11.48 11.92 -23.66
N GLY A 23 11.58 10.85 -22.86
CA GLY A 23 10.61 9.78 -22.87
C GLY A 23 9.23 10.39 -22.73
N GLN A 24 8.40 10.24 -23.76
CA GLN A 24 6.97 10.15 -23.52
C GLN A 24 6.84 9.09 -22.42
N GLY A 25 6.40 9.53 -21.23
CA GLY A 25 6.37 8.70 -20.03
C GLY A 25 5.80 7.34 -20.39
N GLN A 26 6.57 6.27 -20.14
CA GLN A 26 6.00 4.94 -20.22
C GLN A 26 4.74 4.96 -19.36
N ASP A 27 3.62 4.51 -19.92
CA ASP A 27 2.37 4.39 -19.18
C ASP A 27 2.57 3.39 -18.02
N VAL A 28 2.95 3.93 -16.86
CA VAL A 28 3.20 3.13 -15.66
C VAL A 28 1.84 2.72 -15.11
N LYS A 29 1.60 1.42 -15.04
CA LYS A 29 0.33 0.85 -14.57
C LYS A 29 0.25 0.78 -13.04
N ILE A 30 0.45 1.91 -12.37
CA ILE A 30 0.19 2.04 -10.92
C ILE A 30 -1.33 2.07 -10.69
N PRO A 31 -1.89 1.12 -9.92
CA PRO A 31 -3.30 1.17 -9.58
C PRO A 31 -3.61 2.39 -8.71
N ILE A 32 -4.70 3.08 -9.04
CA ILE A 32 -5.24 4.20 -8.26
C ILE A 32 -6.69 3.87 -7.93
N SER A 33 -7.06 4.03 -6.66
CA SER A 33 -8.44 3.89 -6.20
C SER A 33 -9.11 5.26 -6.13
N VAL A 34 -10.33 5.36 -6.64
CA VAL A 34 -11.13 6.57 -6.46
C VAL A 34 -11.83 6.49 -5.11
N LEU A 35 -11.59 7.46 -4.24
CA LEU A 35 -12.28 7.49 -2.96
C LEU A 35 -13.76 7.88 -3.17
N PRO A 36 -14.68 7.22 -2.47
CA PRO A 36 -16.03 7.72 -2.38
C PRO A 36 -15.98 9.12 -1.76
N VAL A 37 -16.68 10.07 -2.38
CA VAL A 37 -16.93 11.35 -1.71
C VAL A 37 -17.88 11.04 -0.55
N ASN A 38 -17.67 11.64 0.63
CA ASN A 38 -18.62 11.54 1.76
C ASN A 38 -20.01 12.12 1.42
N ASP A 39 -20.14 12.68 0.24
CA ASP A 39 -21.35 13.15 -0.38
C ASP A 39 -22.17 11.98 -0.97
N THR A 40 -23.32 11.70 -0.35
CA THR A 40 -24.22 10.62 -0.74
C THR A 40 -25.24 11.02 -1.82
N THR A 41 -25.18 12.27 -2.29
CA THR A 41 -26.06 12.81 -3.35
C THR A 41 -25.86 12.08 -4.68
N ALA A 42 -26.79 12.32 -5.63
CA ALA A 42 -26.70 11.72 -6.94
C ALA A 42 -25.51 12.30 -7.74
N HIS A 43 -25.23 13.60 -7.62
CA HIS A 43 -24.09 14.24 -8.26
C HIS A 43 -22.74 13.77 -7.69
N GLY A 44 -22.63 13.60 -6.37
CA GLY A 44 -21.44 13.02 -5.73
C GLY A 44 -21.13 11.60 -6.23
N LYS A 45 -22.14 10.72 -6.25
CA LYS A 45 -22.01 9.35 -6.80
C LYS A 45 -21.63 9.34 -8.28
N LEU A 46 -22.23 10.22 -9.07
CA LEU A 46 -21.91 10.34 -10.49
C LEU A 46 -20.46 10.81 -10.69
N MET A 47 -19.99 11.79 -9.91
CA MET A 47 -18.60 12.27 -9.95
C MET A 47 -17.61 11.13 -9.69
N VAL A 48 -17.81 10.35 -8.62
CA VAL A 48 -17.00 9.17 -8.31
C VAL A 48 -17.00 8.20 -9.49
N THR A 49 -18.16 7.93 -10.08
CA THR A 49 -18.30 7.03 -11.23
C THR A 49 -17.51 7.54 -12.45
N ARG A 50 -17.55 8.85 -12.72
CA ARG A 50 -16.79 9.47 -13.83
C ARG A 50 -15.28 9.36 -13.61
N LEU A 51 -14.81 9.61 -12.40
CA LEU A 51 -13.40 9.47 -12.05
C LEU A 51 -12.95 8.00 -12.13
N GLN A 52 -13.77 7.04 -11.68
CA GLN A 52 -13.48 5.61 -11.82
C GLN A 52 -13.32 5.23 -13.29
N GLN A 53 -14.27 5.65 -14.15
CA GLN A 53 -14.19 5.45 -15.60
C GLN A 53 -12.92 6.07 -16.20
N ALA A 54 -12.50 7.24 -15.71
CA ALA A 54 -11.30 7.92 -16.21
C ALA A 54 -10.02 7.15 -15.83
N VAL A 55 -9.92 6.65 -14.60
CA VAL A 55 -8.77 5.84 -14.13
C VAL A 55 -8.70 4.51 -14.88
N SER A 56 -9.82 3.80 -15.06
CA SER A 56 -9.84 2.53 -15.79
C SER A 56 -9.48 2.69 -17.28
N LYS A 57 -9.69 3.87 -17.88
CA LYS A 57 -9.28 4.15 -19.26
C LYS A 57 -7.77 4.33 -19.43
N THR A 58 -7.09 4.85 -18.42
CA THR A 58 -5.63 5.06 -18.43
C THR A 58 -4.85 3.84 -17.96
N GLY A 59 -5.48 2.69 -17.71
CA GLY A 59 -4.78 1.47 -17.26
C GLY A 59 -5.50 0.77 -16.11
N ILE A 60 -4.74 0.37 -15.09
CA ILE A 60 -5.25 -0.43 -13.97
C ILE A 60 -5.91 0.50 -12.95
N SER A 61 -7.17 0.21 -12.63
CA SER A 61 -7.86 0.76 -11.46
C SER A 61 -7.96 -0.32 -10.38
N GLU A 62 -7.74 0.08 -9.13
CA GLU A 62 -8.05 -0.76 -7.98
C GLU A 62 -9.39 -0.35 -7.38
N TYR A 63 -10.06 -1.31 -6.75
CA TYR A 63 -11.29 -1.08 -5.98
C TYR A 63 -10.99 -1.48 -4.53
N GLU A 64 -11.28 -0.58 -3.58
CA GLU A 64 -11.08 -0.77 -2.14
C GLU A 64 -9.64 -1.02 -1.66
N SER A 65 -8.62 -0.85 -2.52
CA SER A 65 -7.20 -0.84 -2.12
C SER A 65 -6.67 0.60 -2.08
N TYR A 66 -6.32 1.08 -0.89
CA TYR A 66 -6.05 2.51 -0.66
C TYR A 66 -4.56 2.88 -0.71
N ASN A 67 -3.72 2.19 -1.48
CA ASN A 67 -2.30 2.56 -1.56
C ASN A 67 -2.13 3.96 -2.17
N PHE A 68 -2.80 4.19 -3.29
CA PHE A 68 -2.89 5.48 -3.97
C PHE A 68 -4.35 5.82 -4.24
N VAL A 69 -4.71 7.06 -3.95
CA VAL A 69 -6.09 7.53 -3.97
C VAL A 69 -6.25 8.75 -4.87
N LEU A 70 -7.31 8.76 -5.66
CA LEU A 70 -7.81 9.92 -6.38
C LEU A 70 -9.10 10.40 -5.71
N TYR A 71 -9.17 11.68 -5.36
CA TYR A 71 -10.39 12.25 -4.82
C TYR A 71 -10.59 13.70 -5.27
N PRO A 72 -11.86 14.13 -5.47
CA PRO A 72 -12.18 15.51 -5.79
C PRO A 72 -12.38 16.36 -4.52
N LYS A 73 -12.01 17.64 -4.60
CA LYS A 73 -12.50 18.73 -3.75
C LYS A 73 -13.36 19.63 -4.62
N ILE A 74 -14.61 19.86 -4.22
CA ILE A 74 -15.59 20.60 -5.02
C ILE A 74 -15.91 21.91 -4.30
N ASN A 75 -15.73 23.03 -5.00
CA ASN A 75 -16.13 24.37 -4.57
C ASN A 75 -17.24 24.88 -5.50
N VAL A 76 -18.34 25.37 -4.94
CA VAL A 76 -19.39 26.06 -5.71
C VAL A 76 -18.98 27.52 -5.85
N LEU A 77 -18.70 27.96 -7.08
CA LEU A 77 -18.26 29.32 -7.36
C LEU A 77 -19.42 30.30 -7.46
N SER A 78 -20.49 29.92 -8.17
CA SER A 78 -21.71 30.72 -8.24
C SER A 78 -22.95 29.87 -8.44
N HIS A 79 -24.06 30.43 -7.99
CA HIS A 79 -25.41 29.91 -8.17
C HIS A 79 -26.29 31.04 -8.69
N GLU A 80 -26.73 30.92 -9.94
CA GLU A 80 -27.46 31.96 -10.65
C GLU A 80 -28.76 31.41 -11.25
N LEU A 81 -29.76 32.27 -11.41
CA LEU A 81 -30.99 31.95 -12.13
C LEU A 81 -30.98 32.64 -13.49
N THR A 82 -31.37 31.93 -14.55
CA THR A 82 -31.53 32.55 -15.87
C THR A 82 -32.68 33.53 -15.86
N THR A 83 -32.50 34.66 -16.55
CA THR A 83 -33.53 35.71 -16.68
C THR A 83 -34.62 35.36 -17.70
N SER A 84 -34.36 34.40 -18.59
CA SER A 84 -35.33 33.90 -19.59
C SER A 84 -36.25 32.83 -19.03
N ALA A 85 -37.46 32.72 -19.59
CA ALA A 85 -38.38 31.62 -19.34
C ALA A 85 -38.03 30.37 -20.20
N PRO A 86 -38.10 29.15 -19.67
CA PRO A 86 -38.28 28.83 -18.24
C PRO A 86 -37.02 29.21 -17.44
N THR A 87 -37.22 29.67 -16.20
CA THR A 87 -36.11 29.95 -15.29
C THR A 87 -35.33 28.66 -15.01
N MET A 88 -34.03 28.72 -15.20
CA MET A 88 -33.09 27.63 -14.97
C MET A 88 -32.07 28.03 -13.92
N THR A 89 -31.62 27.06 -13.13
CA THR A 89 -30.48 27.19 -12.23
C THR A 89 -29.20 26.93 -12.99
N VAL A 90 -28.25 27.85 -12.90
CA VAL A 90 -26.88 27.74 -13.42
C VAL A 90 -25.94 27.61 -12.23
N VAL A 91 -25.12 26.58 -12.24
CA VAL A 91 -24.08 26.36 -11.24
C VAL A 91 -22.73 26.31 -11.92
N ASN A 92 -21.77 27.07 -11.39
CA ASN A 92 -20.37 26.98 -11.75
C ASN A 92 -19.59 26.34 -10.59
N LEU A 93 -18.87 25.26 -10.88
CA LEU A 93 -18.06 24.52 -9.92
C LEU A 93 -16.59 24.66 -10.26
N GLU A 94 -15.77 24.71 -9.23
CA GLU A 94 -14.34 24.42 -9.31
C GLU A 94 -14.09 23.07 -8.65
N VAL A 95 -13.61 22.12 -9.43
CA VAL A 95 -13.29 20.76 -8.98
C VAL A 95 -11.78 20.56 -9.03
N THR A 96 -11.15 20.51 -7.86
CA THR A 96 -9.73 20.17 -7.76
C THR A 96 -9.58 18.68 -7.50
N LEU A 97 -8.95 17.98 -8.43
CA LEU A 97 -8.64 16.55 -8.32
C LEU A 97 -7.26 16.38 -7.71
N ILE A 98 -7.13 15.48 -6.74
CA ILE A 98 -5.87 15.22 -6.03
C ILE A 98 -5.57 13.73 -6.09
N VAL A 99 -4.33 13.39 -6.51
CA VAL A 99 -3.77 12.04 -6.35
C VAL A 99 -2.79 12.06 -5.18
N ALA A 100 -3.00 11.18 -4.20
CA ALA A 100 -2.18 11.08 -3.00
C ALA A 100 -1.97 9.62 -2.55
N ASN A 101 -1.07 9.40 -1.58
CA ASN A 101 -1.03 8.12 -0.87
C ASN A 101 -2.23 7.98 0.09
N GLY A 102 -2.74 6.78 0.32
CA GLY A 102 -3.81 6.57 1.32
C GLY A 102 -3.31 6.37 2.75
N TYR A 103 -2.06 6.74 3.04
CA TYR A 103 -1.51 6.67 4.39
C TYR A 103 -2.11 7.77 5.28
N ARG A 104 -2.77 7.37 6.36
CA ARG A 104 -3.62 8.27 7.16
C ARG A 104 -2.87 9.32 7.99
N SER A 105 -1.58 9.14 8.29
CA SER A 105 -0.86 10.09 9.16
C SER A 105 -0.01 11.14 8.42
N LYS A 106 0.29 10.94 7.13
CA LYS A 106 1.03 11.92 6.31
C LYS A 106 0.64 11.71 4.84
N SER A 107 -0.15 12.64 4.32
CA SER A 107 -0.57 12.64 2.93
C SER A 107 0.51 13.29 2.06
N ILE A 108 1.02 12.51 1.11
CA ILE A 108 1.94 12.93 0.05
C ILE A 108 1.08 13.09 -1.20
N ILE A 109 1.07 14.30 -1.76
CA ILE A 109 0.35 14.62 -2.99
C ILE A 109 1.29 14.38 -4.17
N PHE A 110 0.86 13.54 -5.10
CA PHE A 110 1.61 13.21 -6.32
C PHE A 110 1.15 14.03 -7.53
N GLY A 111 -0.05 14.60 -7.46
CA GLY A 111 -0.58 15.49 -8.47
C GLY A 111 -1.82 16.22 -7.98
N SER A 112 -2.03 17.42 -8.51
CA SER A 112 -3.26 18.20 -8.34
C SER A 112 -3.60 18.89 -9.66
N GLU A 113 -4.87 18.85 -10.07
CA GLU A 113 -5.36 19.51 -11.29
C GLU A 113 -6.78 20.04 -11.06
N THR A 114 -7.07 21.24 -11.58
CA THR A 114 -8.34 21.94 -11.32
C THR A 114 -9.18 22.10 -12.58
N PHE A 115 -10.47 21.75 -12.47
CA PHE A 115 -11.47 21.77 -13.54
C PHE A 115 -12.59 22.75 -13.19
N SER A 116 -12.88 23.66 -14.11
CA SER A 116 -14.09 24.49 -14.06
C SER A 116 -15.21 23.74 -14.76
N LEU A 117 -16.24 23.35 -14.00
CA LEU A 117 -17.40 22.63 -14.51
C LEU A 117 -18.63 23.53 -14.44
N LYS A 118 -19.49 23.44 -15.43
CA LYS A 118 -20.74 24.21 -15.49
C LYS A 118 -21.91 23.28 -15.71
N GLY A 119 -22.97 23.51 -14.95
CA GLY A 119 -24.20 22.75 -15.07
C GLY A 119 -25.41 23.67 -15.09
N ILE A 120 -26.43 23.28 -15.87
CA ILE A 120 -27.66 24.04 -16.02
C ILE A 120 -28.82 23.07 -15.84
N GLY A 121 -29.74 23.38 -14.93
CA GLY A 121 -30.85 22.49 -14.59
C GLY A 121 -32.08 23.24 -14.13
N ARG A 122 -33.23 22.55 -14.10
CA ARG A 122 -34.49 23.12 -13.57
C ARG A 122 -34.52 23.21 -12.03
N SER A 123 -33.47 22.75 -11.38
CA SER A 123 -33.23 22.81 -9.95
C SER A 123 -31.72 22.75 -9.72
N GLU A 124 -31.30 23.11 -8.51
CA GLU A 124 -29.90 23.01 -8.09
C GLU A 124 -29.34 21.60 -8.27
N GLU A 125 -30.02 20.56 -7.77
CA GLU A 125 -29.56 19.17 -7.92
C GLU A 125 -29.39 18.75 -9.39
N LYS A 126 -30.29 19.20 -10.27
CA LYS A 126 -30.16 18.93 -11.71
C LYS A 126 -28.97 19.68 -12.31
N ALA A 127 -28.75 20.93 -11.91
CA ALA A 127 -27.59 21.69 -12.34
C ALA A 127 -26.28 21.05 -11.85
N MET A 128 -26.22 20.59 -10.60
CA MET A 128 -25.07 19.85 -10.03
C MET A 128 -24.81 18.55 -10.79
N LEU A 129 -25.85 17.77 -11.10
CA LEU A 129 -25.74 16.56 -11.92
C LEU A 129 -25.18 16.85 -13.31
N GLU A 130 -25.66 17.89 -13.99
CA GLU A 130 -25.14 18.28 -15.31
C GLU A 130 -23.70 18.81 -15.23
N ALA A 131 -23.33 19.53 -14.18
CA ALA A 131 -21.95 19.93 -13.93
C ALA A 131 -21.05 18.69 -13.75
N ALA A 132 -21.47 17.70 -12.96
CA ALA A 132 -20.75 16.44 -12.81
C ALA A 132 -20.67 15.63 -14.12
N ARG A 133 -21.70 15.67 -14.98
CA ARG A 133 -21.67 15.05 -16.32
C ARG A 133 -20.67 15.72 -17.25
N SER A 134 -20.44 17.02 -17.10
CA SER A 134 -19.50 17.77 -17.94
C SER A 134 -18.05 17.33 -17.76
N LEU A 135 -17.70 16.73 -16.61
CA LEU A 135 -16.42 16.06 -16.42
C LEU A 135 -16.41 14.72 -17.18
N ARG A 136 -15.83 14.77 -18.37
CA ARG A 136 -15.76 13.63 -19.27
C ARG A 136 -14.63 12.68 -18.88
N PRO A 137 -14.87 11.35 -18.78
CA PRO A 137 -13.81 10.40 -18.46
C PRO A 137 -12.71 10.33 -19.51
N ASP A 138 -13.00 10.70 -20.77
CA ASP A 138 -12.07 10.73 -21.90
C ASP A 138 -11.45 12.11 -22.15
N ASP A 139 -11.67 13.07 -21.25
CA ASP A 139 -11.04 14.39 -21.33
C ASP A 139 -9.51 14.27 -21.33
N THR A 140 -8.85 14.84 -22.34
CA THR A 140 -7.40 14.69 -22.53
C THR A 140 -6.59 15.25 -21.36
N ARG A 141 -7.06 16.33 -20.72
CA ARG A 141 -6.39 16.93 -19.56
C ARG A 141 -6.53 16.03 -18.33
N LEU A 142 -7.71 15.45 -18.12
CA LEU A 142 -7.95 14.46 -17.07
C LEU A 142 -7.09 13.20 -17.26
N GLN A 143 -7.05 12.66 -18.47
CA GLN A 143 -6.24 11.48 -18.79
C GLN A 143 -4.74 11.77 -18.56
N LYS A 144 -4.25 12.92 -19.05
CA LYS A 144 -2.87 13.35 -18.84
C LYS A 144 -2.54 13.52 -17.35
N PHE A 145 -3.42 14.17 -16.58
CA PHE A 145 -3.25 14.34 -15.14
C PHE A 145 -3.07 13.00 -14.41
N ILE A 146 -3.88 11.99 -14.74
CA ILE A 146 -3.79 10.66 -14.12
C ILE A 146 -2.45 10.00 -14.47
N ILE A 147 -2.04 10.04 -15.74
CA ILE A 147 -0.78 9.46 -16.21
C ILE A 147 0.43 10.15 -15.55
N ASP A 148 0.46 11.49 -15.56
CA ASP A 148 1.54 12.28 -14.96
C ASP A 148 1.62 12.01 -13.45
N SER A 149 0.48 11.87 -12.77
CA SER A 149 0.44 11.52 -11.35
C SER A 149 1.02 10.13 -11.05
N ARG A 150 0.80 9.13 -11.92
CA ARG A 150 1.44 7.80 -11.80
C ARG A 150 2.96 7.89 -11.96
N GLN A 151 3.42 8.72 -12.90
CA GLN A 151 4.85 8.95 -13.07
C GLN A 151 5.46 9.63 -11.84
N SER A 152 4.77 10.62 -11.26
CA SER A 152 5.19 11.27 -10.00
C SER A 152 5.29 10.27 -8.85
N ILE A 153 4.38 9.31 -8.74
CA ILE A 153 4.45 8.22 -7.75
C ILE A 153 5.77 7.43 -7.94
N VAL A 154 6.04 6.93 -9.15
CA VAL A 154 7.26 6.16 -9.42
C VAL A 154 8.52 6.96 -9.09
N ASN A 155 8.58 8.21 -9.55
CA ASN A 155 9.72 9.09 -9.33
C ASN A 155 9.96 9.33 -7.84
N TYR A 156 8.89 9.56 -7.07
CA TYR A 156 8.98 9.76 -5.64
C TYR A 156 9.58 8.52 -4.94
N PHE A 157 9.05 7.33 -5.17
CA PHE A 157 9.56 6.12 -4.51
C PHE A 157 10.96 5.72 -4.99
N ALA A 158 11.31 6.02 -6.24
CA ALA A 158 12.66 5.84 -6.75
C ALA A 158 13.67 6.76 -6.04
N ALA A 159 13.34 8.05 -5.89
CA ALA A 159 14.22 9.04 -5.28
C ALA A 159 14.31 8.91 -3.75
N ASN A 160 13.27 8.39 -3.09
CA ASN A 160 13.17 8.37 -1.63
C ASN A 160 13.28 6.98 -1.02
N CYS A 161 13.64 5.96 -1.80
CA CYS A 161 13.65 4.57 -1.34
C CYS A 161 14.41 4.37 -0.02
N GLU A 162 15.66 4.82 0.05
CA GLU A 162 16.50 4.67 1.24
C GLU A 162 15.92 5.40 2.46
N SER A 163 15.41 6.61 2.27
CA SER A 163 14.78 7.39 3.34
C SER A 163 13.55 6.67 3.90
N ILE A 164 12.70 6.11 3.03
CA ILE A 164 11.48 5.39 3.42
C ILE A 164 11.85 4.10 4.18
N LEU A 165 12.86 3.36 3.69
CA LEU A 165 13.36 2.17 4.37
C LEU A 165 13.94 2.50 5.75
N SER A 166 14.72 3.59 5.85
CA SER A 166 15.31 4.05 7.10
C SER A 166 14.26 4.54 8.10
N GLU A 167 13.23 5.24 7.63
CA GLU A 167 12.12 5.70 8.46
C GLU A 167 11.35 4.50 9.05
N ALA A 168 11.03 3.50 8.24
CA ALA A 168 10.37 2.28 8.72
C ALA A 168 11.24 1.53 9.75
N GLU A 169 12.55 1.44 9.51
CA GLU A 169 13.47 0.80 10.45
C GLU A 169 13.58 1.57 11.77
N LEU A 170 13.63 2.90 11.73
CA LEU A 170 13.67 3.74 12.92
C LEU A 170 12.40 3.56 13.75
N MET A 171 11.21 3.60 13.13
CA MET A 171 9.94 3.36 13.80
C MET A 171 9.92 2.00 14.52
N ALA A 172 10.40 0.95 13.85
CA ALA A 172 10.46 -0.39 14.44
C ALA A 172 11.48 -0.48 15.60
N ARG A 173 12.61 0.22 15.49
CA ARG A 173 13.59 0.30 16.58
C ARG A 173 13.01 1.01 17.79
N GLU A 174 12.38 2.16 17.62
CA GLU A 174 11.72 2.90 18.70
C GLU A 174 10.64 2.06 19.37
N ALA A 175 9.77 1.42 18.59
CA ALA A 175 8.74 0.51 19.11
C ALA A 175 9.33 -0.64 19.94
N SER A 176 10.42 -1.24 19.48
CA SER A 176 11.10 -2.33 20.20
C SER A 176 11.66 -1.90 21.57
N LEU A 177 12.05 -0.63 21.72
CA LEU A 177 12.59 -0.08 22.97
C LEU A 177 11.51 0.21 24.02
N ALA A 178 10.23 0.24 23.64
CA ALA A 178 9.12 0.50 24.54
C ALA A 178 8.98 -0.55 25.68
N VAL A 179 9.55 -1.76 25.50
CA VAL A 179 9.53 -2.86 26.49
C VAL A 179 10.31 -2.53 27.75
N ALA A 180 11.28 -1.61 27.70
CA ALA A 180 12.22 -1.40 28.80
C ALA A 180 11.64 -0.64 30.00
N ARG A 181 10.40 -0.10 29.95
CA ARG A 181 10.00 0.93 30.92
C ARG A 181 8.77 0.75 31.79
N GLU A 182 7.74 -0.08 31.55
CA GLU A 182 6.60 -0.07 32.51
C GLU A 182 5.53 -1.16 32.32
N GLN A 183 4.82 -1.46 33.43
CA GLN A 183 3.63 -2.32 33.54
C GLN A 183 2.38 -1.82 32.78
N ILE A 184 2.45 -0.70 32.04
CA ILE A 184 1.28 -0.01 31.49
C ILE A 184 0.90 -0.56 30.11
N THR A 185 -0.37 -0.92 29.92
CA THR A 185 -0.94 -1.50 28.68
C THR A 185 -0.95 -0.52 27.50
N ASP A 186 -1.05 0.78 27.74
CA ASP A 186 -1.21 1.80 26.69
C ASP A 186 0.05 1.98 25.82
N LYS A 187 1.24 1.78 26.41
CA LYS A 187 2.51 1.85 25.69
C LYS A 187 2.75 0.63 24.79
N ALA A 188 2.20 -0.54 25.15
CA ALA A 188 2.28 -1.75 24.32
C ALA A 188 1.44 -1.60 23.04
N ILE A 189 0.21 -1.09 23.17
CA ILE A 189 -0.66 -0.76 22.03
C ILE A 189 0.02 0.28 21.13
N THR A 190 0.67 1.28 21.73
CA THR A 190 1.42 2.30 20.97
C THR A 190 2.56 1.68 20.16
N ALA A 191 3.32 0.75 20.74
CA ALA A 191 4.39 0.03 20.04
C ALA A 191 3.85 -0.87 18.91
N GLU A 192 2.74 -1.59 19.14
CA GLU A 192 2.06 -2.39 18.11
C GLU A 192 1.59 -1.54 16.93
N ILE A 193 0.95 -0.40 17.22
CA ILE A 193 0.55 0.58 16.21
C ILE A 193 1.79 1.07 15.44
N GLN A 194 2.91 1.31 16.12
CA GLN A 194 4.13 1.79 15.49
C GLN A 194 4.79 0.72 14.59
N PHE A 195 4.82 -0.55 14.98
CA PHE A 195 5.23 -1.66 14.11
C PHE A 195 4.34 -1.77 12.87
N SER A 196 3.01 -1.71 13.06
CA SER A 196 2.05 -1.72 11.95
C SER A 196 2.27 -0.54 11.00
N ARG A 197 2.53 0.66 11.54
CA ARG A 197 2.84 1.85 10.75
C ARG A 197 4.11 1.69 9.92
N ALA A 198 5.16 1.10 10.50
CA ALA A 198 6.41 0.81 9.80
C ALA A 198 6.21 -0.17 8.64
N ILE A 199 5.44 -1.25 8.85
CA ILE A 199 5.14 -2.22 7.79
C ILE A 199 4.30 -1.58 6.68
N ASN A 200 3.26 -0.82 7.04
CA ASN A 200 2.40 -0.15 6.06
C ASN A 200 3.17 0.89 5.21
N LEU A 201 4.18 1.55 5.77
CA LEU A 201 5.05 2.46 5.02
C LEU A 201 5.78 1.74 3.88
N LEU A 202 6.14 0.46 4.09
CA LEU A 202 6.84 -0.36 3.09
C LEU A 202 5.90 -1.05 2.10
N TYR A 203 4.61 -1.17 2.40
CA TYR A 203 3.62 -1.82 1.54
C TYR A 203 3.40 -1.06 0.23
N ASN A 204 3.31 0.27 0.27
CA ASN A 204 3.11 1.13 -0.91
C ASN A 204 4.27 1.08 -1.92
N ILE A 205 5.46 0.64 -1.48
CA ILE A 205 6.63 0.52 -2.34
C ILE A 205 6.43 -0.57 -3.40
N ARG A 206 5.66 -1.63 -3.08
CA ARG A 206 5.46 -2.80 -3.95
C ARG A 206 4.96 -2.42 -5.33
N SER A 207 3.92 -1.61 -5.39
CA SER A 207 3.30 -1.20 -6.66
C SER A 207 4.12 -0.12 -7.36
N ALA A 208 4.80 0.76 -6.62
CA ALA A 208 5.46 1.95 -7.16
C ALA A 208 6.91 1.74 -7.64
N ASN A 209 7.69 0.86 -6.99
CA ASN A 209 9.09 0.65 -7.36
C ASN A 209 9.58 -0.76 -6.98
N TYR A 210 9.73 -1.62 -7.98
CA TYR A 210 10.11 -3.02 -7.77
C TYR A 210 11.51 -3.21 -7.15
N ASN A 211 12.49 -2.39 -7.53
CA ASN A 211 13.85 -2.48 -6.97
C ASN A 211 13.84 -2.12 -5.48
N CYS A 212 13.15 -1.05 -5.12
CA CYS A 212 12.97 -0.65 -3.73
C CYS A 212 12.15 -1.70 -2.96
N TYR A 213 11.11 -2.25 -3.57
CA TYR A 213 10.29 -3.31 -2.99
C TYR A 213 11.10 -4.56 -2.64
N LYS A 214 12.00 -4.99 -3.52
CA LYS A 214 12.87 -6.13 -3.25
C LYS A 214 13.69 -5.92 -1.97
N THR A 215 14.25 -4.72 -1.78
CA THR A 215 14.96 -4.35 -0.55
C THR A 215 14.01 -4.23 0.64
N SER A 216 12.79 -3.73 0.42
CA SER A 216 11.77 -3.57 1.45
C SER A 216 11.29 -4.90 2.03
N ILE A 217 11.23 -5.99 1.25
CA ILE A 217 10.88 -7.34 1.77
C ILE A 217 11.83 -7.75 2.90
N SER A 218 13.15 -7.58 2.71
CA SER A 218 14.12 -7.90 3.77
C SER A 218 13.87 -7.04 5.02
N LYS A 219 13.54 -5.76 4.84
CA LYS A 219 13.22 -4.86 5.95
C LYS A 219 11.90 -5.20 6.64
N VAL A 220 10.85 -5.56 5.91
CA VAL A 220 9.59 -6.05 6.50
C VAL A 220 9.86 -7.28 7.36
N ASN A 221 10.66 -8.25 6.87
CA ASN A 221 11.02 -9.43 7.66
C ASN A 221 11.83 -9.06 8.91
N GLN A 222 12.75 -8.10 8.84
CA GLN A 222 13.48 -7.59 10.01
C GLN A 222 12.53 -6.92 11.02
N ILE A 223 11.55 -6.14 10.56
CA ILE A 223 10.55 -5.49 11.41
C ILE A 223 9.64 -6.53 12.07
N LEU A 224 9.21 -7.54 11.33
CA LEU A 224 8.41 -8.66 11.86
C LEU A 224 9.18 -9.46 12.91
N ASN A 225 10.47 -9.72 12.70
CA ASN A 225 11.31 -10.36 13.71
C ASN A 225 11.43 -9.51 14.99
N LYS A 226 11.61 -8.19 14.85
CA LYS A 226 11.61 -7.27 16.01
C LYS A 226 10.27 -7.26 16.75
N TYR A 227 9.17 -7.32 16.02
CA TYR A 227 7.83 -7.43 16.60
C TYR A 227 7.62 -8.79 17.32
N ASP A 228 8.14 -9.88 16.74
CA ASP A 228 8.13 -11.21 17.37
C ASP A 228 8.91 -11.19 18.69
N GLU A 229 10.15 -10.67 18.68
CA GLU A 229 10.98 -10.48 19.88
C GLU A 229 10.27 -9.63 20.94
N PHE A 230 9.71 -8.49 20.54
CA PHE A 230 8.92 -7.59 21.39
C PHE A 230 7.76 -8.32 22.07
N SER A 231 6.92 -8.97 21.25
CA SER A 231 5.71 -9.65 21.69
C SER A 231 6.04 -10.81 22.63
N CYS A 232 7.09 -11.56 22.29
CA CYS A 232 7.59 -12.65 23.12
C CYS A 232 8.07 -12.15 24.48
N ALA A 233 8.96 -11.16 24.52
CA ALA A 233 9.50 -10.67 25.79
C ALA A 233 8.39 -10.13 26.70
N LEU A 234 7.46 -9.37 26.13
CA LEU A 234 6.40 -8.71 26.88
C LEU A 234 5.29 -9.69 27.31
N TYR A 235 4.64 -10.34 26.34
CA TYR A 235 3.42 -11.09 26.60
C TYR A 235 3.68 -12.45 27.21
N LEU A 236 4.75 -13.15 26.83
CA LEU A 236 5.11 -14.39 27.51
C LEU A 236 5.55 -14.13 28.96
N GLY A 237 6.29 -13.05 29.21
CA GLY A 237 6.67 -12.65 30.57
C GLY A 237 5.44 -12.40 31.44
N ARG A 238 4.46 -11.63 30.92
CA ARG A 238 3.19 -11.39 31.63
C ARG A 238 2.38 -12.67 31.82
N ALA A 239 2.26 -13.51 30.79
CA ALA A 239 1.57 -14.79 30.89
C ALA A 239 2.18 -15.69 31.97
N LYS A 240 3.51 -15.81 32.02
CA LYS A 240 4.22 -16.58 33.05
C LYS A 240 3.97 -16.04 34.46
N ASN A 241 3.96 -14.72 34.63
CA ASN A 241 3.67 -14.08 35.92
C ASN A 241 2.24 -14.36 36.39
N HIS A 242 1.25 -14.20 35.50
CA HIS A 242 -0.14 -14.51 35.82
C HIS A 242 -0.35 -16.01 36.07
N TRP A 243 0.34 -16.88 35.33
CA TRP A 243 0.31 -18.32 35.55
C TRP A 243 0.85 -18.69 36.93
N ALA A 244 1.99 -18.11 37.33
CA ALA A 244 2.57 -18.31 38.66
C ALA A 244 1.61 -17.87 39.78
N ALA A 245 0.82 -16.83 39.53
CA ALA A 245 -0.22 -16.34 40.44
C ALA A 245 -1.58 -17.08 40.32
N ARG A 246 -1.67 -18.13 39.49
CA ARG A 246 -2.93 -18.87 39.19
C ARG A 246 -4.06 -18.00 38.63
N GLN A 247 -3.69 -16.91 37.97
CA GLN A 247 -4.58 -15.98 37.28
C GLN A 247 -4.76 -16.43 35.83
N ILE A 248 -5.66 -17.38 35.61
CA ILE A 248 -5.67 -18.16 34.37
C ILE A 248 -6.24 -17.37 33.19
N ASP A 249 -7.33 -16.63 33.40
CA ASP A 249 -7.95 -15.79 32.38
C ASP A 249 -6.93 -14.76 31.84
N GLN A 250 -6.14 -14.14 32.74
CA GLN A 250 -5.06 -13.24 32.34
C GLN A 250 -3.93 -13.99 31.62
N THR A 251 -3.59 -15.21 32.05
CA THR A 251 -2.58 -16.05 31.38
C THR A 251 -2.98 -16.31 29.93
N VAL A 252 -4.21 -16.77 29.71
CA VAL A 252 -4.78 -17.04 28.38
C VAL A 252 -4.86 -15.74 27.57
N SER A 253 -5.32 -14.64 28.17
CA SER A 253 -5.40 -13.33 27.51
C SER A 253 -4.05 -12.85 26.97
N TYR A 254 -2.97 -12.99 27.75
CA TYR A 254 -1.64 -12.60 27.31
C TYR A 254 -1.03 -13.57 26.31
N LEU A 255 -1.23 -14.88 26.46
CA LEU A 255 -0.82 -15.86 25.44
C LEU A 255 -1.50 -15.57 24.10
N ASN A 256 -2.78 -15.18 24.11
CA ASN A 256 -3.52 -14.78 22.92
C ASN A 256 -2.98 -13.51 22.23
N LYS A 257 -2.11 -12.73 22.87
CA LYS A 257 -1.48 -11.56 22.24
C LYS A 257 -0.14 -11.90 21.58
N ILE A 258 0.40 -13.10 21.81
CA ILE A 258 1.61 -13.55 21.15
C ILE A 258 1.23 -13.92 19.70
N PRO A 259 1.84 -13.29 18.68
CA PRO A 259 1.65 -13.71 17.29
C PRO A 259 2.35 -15.07 17.05
N PRO A 260 2.12 -15.73 15.91
CA PRO A 260 2.86 -16.93 15.55
C PRO A 260 4.37 -16.65 15.61
N SER A 261 5.03 -17.19 16.63
CA SER A 261 6.39 -16.83 16.98
C SER A 261 7.36 -17.93 16.60
N LYS A 262 8.56 -17.55 16.17
CA LYS A 262 9.70 -18.47 16.19
C LYS A 262 10.52 -18.31 17.46
N GLN A 263 10.61 -17.08 17.96
CA GLN A 263 11.52 -16.72 19.05
C GLN A 263 11.14 -17.36 20.39
N CYS A 264 9.86 -17.35 20.77
CA CYS A 264 9.41 -17.88 22.06
C CYS A 264 8.55 -19.14 21.95
N ARG A 265 8.48 -19.77 20.78
CA ARG A 265 7.66 -20.96 20.51
C ARG A 265 7.86 -22.07 21.55
N ALA A 266 9.12 -22.42 21.83
CA ALA A 266 9.43 -23.49 22.77
C ALA A 266 8.96 -23.18 24.20
N GLU A 267 9.09 -21.94 24.64
CA GLU A 267 8.67 -21.51 25.98
C GLU A 267 7.15 -21.38 26.10
N VAL A 268 6.47 -20.94 25.03
CA VAL A 268 5.01 -20.97 24.93
C VAL A 268 4.51 -22.41 24.99
N ASP A 269 5.09 -23.33 24.21
CA ASP A 269 4.71 -24.75 24.23
C ASP A 269 4.91 -25.38 25.61
N LYS A 270 5.99 -25.02 26.32
CA LYS A 270 6.27 -25.45 27.69
C LYS A 270 5.21 -24.94 28.67
N LEU A 271 4.83 -23.67 28.59
CA LEU A 271 3.78 -23.10 29.44
C LEU A 271 2.42 -23.73 29.16
N LEU A 272 2.08 -23.93 27.88
CA LEU A 272 0.85 -24.62 27.50
C LEU A 272 0.83 -26.06 28.00
N ALA A 273 1.96 -26.78 28.00
CA ALA A 273 2.02 -28.14 28.56
C ALA A 273 1.76 -28.14 30.08
N GLN A 274 2.24 -27.14 30.82
CA GLN A 274 1.91 -26.97 32.23
C GLN A 274 0.41 -26.69 32.44
N MET A 275 -0.19 -25.91 31.54
CA MET A 275 -1.62 -25.61 31.57
C MET A 275 -2.46 -26.86 31.26
N ASP A 276 -2.05 -27.70 30.31
CA ASP A 276 -2.70 -28.97 29.98
C ASP A 276 -2.70 -29.93 31.18
N SER A 277 -1.55 -30.10 31.86
CA SER A 277 -1.49 -30.93 33.07
C SER A 277 -2.42 -30.41 34.18
N TYR A 278 -2.56 -29.09 34.30
CA TYR A 278 -3.51 -28.49 35.23
C TYR A 278 -4.97 -28.71 34.80
N GLN A 279 -5.24 -28.67 33.48
CA GLN A 279 -6.55 -28.91 32.88
C GLN A 279 -7.14 -30.28 33.28
N GLU A 280 -6.30 -31.30 33.40
CA GLU A 280 -6.70 -32.65 33.83
C GLU A 280 -7.20 -32.66 35.29
N THR A 281 -6.64 -31.79 36.13
CA THR A 281 -6.92 -31.75 37.57
C THR A 281 -7.99 -30.73 37.98
N THR A 282 -8.28 -29.74 37.13
CA THR A 282 -9.26 -28.69 37.45
C THR A 282 -10.71 -29.14 37.19
N THR A 283 -11.66 -28.61 37.96
CA THR A 283 -13.11 -28.82 37.76
C THR A 283 -13.76 -27.71 36.93
N ASN A 284 -13.05 -26.61 36.67
CA ASN A 284 -13.55 -25.47 35.91
C ASN A 284 -13.63 -25.79 34.40
N GLN A 285 -14.83 -25.96 33.86
CA GLN A 285 -15.06 -26.34 32.46
C GLN A 285 -14.79 -25.22 31.46
N GLU A 286 -15.07 -23.97 31.81
CA GLU A 286 -14.80 -22.80 30.96
C GLU A 286 -13.29 -22.70 30.70
N LEU A 287 -12.50 -22.84 31.75
CA LEU A 287 -11.05 -22.86 31.64
C LEU A 287 -10.53 -24.01 30.76
N LYS A 288 -11.12 -25.21 30.87
CA LYS A 288 -10.76 -26.33 29.98
C LYS A 288 -11.00 -26.00 28.51
N GLN A 289 -12.07 -25.27 28.23
CA GLN A 289 -12.39 -24.86 26.88
C GLN A 289 -11.42 -23.79 26.37
N GLU A 290 -11.08 -22.79 27.18
CA GLU A 290 -10.13 -21.75 26.81
C GLU A 290 -8.73 -22.30 26.47
N ILE A 291 -8.21 -23.23 27.28
CA ILE A 291 -6.92 -23.90 27.03
C ILE A 291 -6.96 -24.67 25.70
N ARG A 292 -8.06 -25.37 25.43
CA ARG A 292 -8.26 -26.11 24.17
C ARG A 292 -8.27 -25.18 22.96
N VAL A 293 -9.04 -24.09 23.01
CA VAL A 293 -9.11 -23.09 21.93
C VAL A 293 -7.74 -22.47 21.68
N LEU A 294 -7.01 -22.13 22.74
CA LEU A 294 -5.65 -21.60 22.64
C LEU A 294 -4.70 -22.60 21.95
N ARG A 295 -4.78 -23.89 22.30
CA ARG A 295 -3.99 -24.96 21.66
C ARG A 295 -4.29 -25.09 20.17
N GLU A 296 -5.56 -25.08 19.79
CA GLU A 296 -5.99 -25.17 18.39
C GLU A 296 -5.51 -23.96 17.60
N ARG A 297 -5.66 -22.76 18.15
CA ARG A 297 -5.14 -21.53 17.56
C ARG A 297 -3.63 -21.60 17.32
N GLU A 298 -2.86 -22.06 18.31
CA GLU A 298 -1.40 -22.19 18.19
C GLU A 298 -0.99 -23.24 17.14
N ARG A 299 -1.77 -24.31 16.95
CA ARG A 299 -1.52 -25.27 15.86
C ARG A 299 -1.81 -24.63 14.50
N ALA A 300 -2.99 -24.04 14.32
CA ALA A 300 -3.38 -23.38 13.08
C ALA A 300 -2.41 -22.24 12.69
N SER A 301 -1.96 -21.47 13.68
CA SER A 301 -0.98 -20.40 13.52
C SER A 301 0.37 -20.90 13.00
N ARG A 302 0.80 -22.09 13.45
CA ARG A 302 2.04 -22.73 12.99
C ARG A 302 1.93 -23.17 11.54
N ASP A 303 0.86 -23.87 11.20
CA ASP A 303 0.62 -24.38 9.85
C ASP A 303 0.53 -23.22 8.85
N MET A 304 -0.13 -22.12 9.25
CA MET A 304 -0.22 -20.89 8.46
C MET A 304 1.16 -20.25 8.23
N LEU A 305 1.99 -20.13 9.27
CA LEU A 305 3.32 -19.54 9.16
C LEU A 305 4.23 -20.34 8.23
N GLU A 306 4.20 -21.67 8.32
CA GLU A 306 4.95 -22.57 7.43
C GLU A 306 4.49 -22.40 5.97
N THR A 307 3.17 -22.36 5.75
CA THR A 307 2.58 -22.14 4.42
C THR A 307 3.01 -20.81 3.81
N ILE A 308 2.97 -19.72 4.59
CA ILE A 308 3.39 -18.38 4.14
C ILE A 308 4.88 -18.38 3.77
N MET A 309 5.73 -18.96 4.62
CA MET A 309 7.17 -19.02 4.37
C MET A 309 7.51 -19.80 3.10
N ASP A 310 6.83 -20.92 2.86
CA ASP A 310 7.05 -21.72 1.66
C ASP A 310 6.51 -21.02 0.41
N GLY A 311 5.41 -20.27 0.52
CA GLY A 311 4.92 -19.37 -0.54
C GLY A 311 5.95 -18.31 -0.93
N GLN A 312 6.55 -17.63 0.05
CA GLN A 312 7.60 -16.61 -0.19
C GLN A 312 8.84 -17.20 -0.87
N LYS A 313 9.27 -18.40 -0.46
CA LYS A 313 10.39 -19.10 -1.13
C LYS A 313 10.07 -19.38 -2.59
N ARG A 314 8.87 -19.89 -2.87
CA ARG A 314 8.41 -20.19 -4.24
C ARG A 314 8.35 -18.93 -5.09
N GLU A 315 7.78 -17.82 -4.59
CA GLU A 315 7.72 -16.53 -5.29
C GLU A 315 9.13 -15.99 -5.59
N THR A 316 10.05 -16.10 -4.62
CA THR A 316 11.45 -15.70 -4.82
C THR A 316 12.13 -16.55 -5.90
N GLN A 317 11.81 -17.84 -5.96
CA GLN A 317 12.37 -18.77 -6.94
C GLN A 317 11.82 -18.54 -8.35
N THR A 318 10.50 -18.38 -8.52
CA THR A 318 9.90 -18.02 -9.81
C THR A 318 10.43 -16.70 -10.34
N LEU A 319 10.65 -15.71 -9.47
CA LEU A 319 11.28 -14.43 -9.87
C LEU A 319 12.73 -14.61 -10.33
N ARG A 320 13.50 -15.53 -9.73
CA ARG A 320 14.86 -15.86 -10.19
C ARG A 320 14.85 -16.56 -11.54
N ASP A 321 13.90 -17.46 -11.74
CA ASP A 321 13.78 -18.24 -12.98
C ASP A 321 13.31 -17.37 -14.15
N ALA A 322 12.35 -16.44 -13.93
CA ALA A 322 11.94 -15.46 -14.92
C ALA A 322 13.10 -14.57 -15.39
N ARG A 323 13.96 -14.11 -14.46
CA ARG A 323 15.17 -13.34 -14.82
C ARG A 323 16.19 -14.14 -15.60
N ARG A 324 16.34 -15.43 -15.31
CA ARG A 324 17.21 -16.31 -16.11
C ARG A 324 16.71 -16.40 -17.54
N GLN A 325 15.39 -16.53 -17.73
CA GLN A 325 14.80 -16.52 -19.07
C GLN A 325 15.00 -15.19 -19.80
N GLU A 326 14.80 -14.05 -19.13
CA GLU A 326 15.09 -12.73 -19.72
C GLU A 326 16.58 -12.56 -20.08
N THR A 327 17.48 -13.03 -19.23
CA THR A 327 18.94 -13.01 -19.50
C THR A 327 19.27 -13.89 -20.70
N ILE A 328 18.68 -15.07 -20.81
CA ILE A 328 18.85 -15.97 -21.94
C ILE A 328 18.35 -15.33 -23.24
N ILE A 329 17.18 -14.69 -23.23
CA ILE A 329 16.63 -13.97 -24.39
C ILE A 329 17.53 -12.79 -24.79
N ASN A 330 18.06 -12.05 -23.83
CA ASN A 330 18.97 -10.93 -24.10
C ASN A 330 20.36 -11.36 -24.60
N VAL A 331 20.82 -12.56 -24.23
CA VAL A 331 22.12 -13.12 -24.64
C VAL A 331 22.03 -13.88 -25.97
N LEU A 332 20.92 -14.59 -26.22
CA LEU A 332 20.74 -15.44 -27.41
C LEU A 332 19.93 -14.78 -28.52
N GLY A 333 19.35 -13.60 -28.28
CA GLY A 333 18.38 -12.98 -29.17
C GLY A 333 17.02 -13.70 -29.15
N PRO A 334 15.96 -13.09 -29.71
CA PRO A 334 14.66 -13.73 -29.82
C PRO A 334 14.77 -15.02 -30.66
N PRO A 335 13.98 -16.07 -30.34
CA PRO A 335 14.01 -17.32 -31.09
C PRO A 335 13.75 -17.03 -32.58
N VAL A 336 14.72 -17.40 -33.42
CA VAL A 336 14.60 -17.27 -34.87
C VAL A 336 13.46 -18.18 -35.31
N HIS A 337 12.33 -17.60 -35.70
CA HIS A 337 11.27 -18.35 -36.36
C HIS A 337 11.83 -18.88 -37.68
N SER A 338 12.09 -20.19 -37.74
CA SER A 338 12.41 -20.87 -38.99
C SER A 338 11.15 -20.86 -39.86
N THR A 339 11.06 -19.91 -40.78
CA THR A 339 10.14 -19.98 -41.91
C THR A 339 10.66 -21.04 -42.89
N THR A 340 10.33 -22.30 -42.62
CA THR A 340 10.35 -23.35 -43.65
C THR A 340 9.27 -23.03 -44.67
N ARG A 341 9.71 -22.68 -45.88
CA ARG A 341 8.91 -22.59 -47.10
C ARG A 341 8.34 -23.95 -47.50
#